data_AF-A0A968T5Z8-F1
#
_entry.id   AF-A0A968T5Z8-F1
#
_cell.length_a   1.000
_cell.length_b   1.000
_cell.length_c   1.000
_cell.angle_alpha   90.00
_cell.angle_beta   90.00
_cell.angle_gamma   90.00
#
_symmetry.space_group_name_H-M   'P 1'
#
loop_
_entity.id
_entity.type
_entity.pdbx_description
1 polymer ?
#
loop_
_entity_poly.entity_id
_entity_poly.type
_entity_poly.pdbx_seq_one_letter_code
_entity_poly.pdbx_strand_id
1 'polypeptide(L)' 'MVSSGKIYELKIPKDFEVIDNSLFWIMTPKKWVSFNNERHFLKLFPEKNEALKQFIKANKIRFKEVDDMIKLVKYLNEI' A
#
# COMPACT_ATOMS: atom_id res chain seq x y z
N MET A 1 46.79 0.92 5.18
CA MET A 1 46.35 1.83 4.09
C MET A 1 45.23 1.14 3.33
N VAL A 2 44.02 1.70 3.33
CA VAL A 2 42.83 1.16 2.65
C VAL A 2 42.76 1.75 1.25
N SER A 3 42.61 0.94 0.20
CA SER A 3 42.37 1.34 -1.19
C SER A 3 41.95 0.09 -1.96
N SER A 4 40.84 -0.03 -2.68
CA SER A 4 39.89 0.95 -3.23
C SER A 4 38.56 0.22 -3.42
N GLY A 5 37.50 0.66 -2.73
CA GLY A 5 36.13 0.21 -3.03
C GLY A 5 35.67 0.90 -4.31
N LYS A 6 35.59 0.18 -5.43
CA LYS A 6 35.01 0.71 -6.67
C LYS A 6 33.50 0.86 -6.49
N ILE A 7 33.01 2.09 -6.56
CA ILE A 7 31.57 2.38 -6.65
C ILE A 7 31.18 2.16 -8.11
N TYR A 8 30.30 1.18 -8.35
CA TYR A 8 29.69 1.00 -9.66
C TYR A 8 28.40 1.80 -9.72
N GLU A 9 28.35 2.79 -10.60
CA GLU A 9 27.11 3.49 -10.92
C GLU A 9 26.28 2.60 -11.87
N LEU A 10 25.33 1.86 -11.30
CA LEU A 10 24.41 1.02 -12.07
C LEU A 10 23.47 1.93 -12.87
N LYS A 11 23.77 2.12 -14.17
CA LYS A 11 22.89 2.83 -15.09
C LYS A 11 21.73 1.91 -15.49
N ILE A 12 20.53 2.26 -15.07
CA ILE A 12 19.31 1.55 -15.46
C ILE A 12 19.14 1.70 -16.99
N PRO A 13 18.95 0.61 -17.76
CA PRO A 13 18.74 0.68 -19.20
C PRO A 13 17.55 1.56 -19.56
N LYS A 14 17.61 2.23 -20.72
CA LYS A 14 16.53 3.14 -21.18
C LYS A 14 15.19 2.44 -21.39
N ASP A 15 15.21 1.13 -21.57
CA ASP A 15 14.02 0.30 -21.84
C ASP A 15 13.45 -0.34 -20.57
N PHE A 16 13.86 0.13 -19.38
CA PHE A 16 13.40 -0.41 -18.11
C PHE A 16 12.23 0.42 -17.56
N GLU A 17 11.04 -0.20 -17.47
CA GLU A 17 9.91 0.38 -16.74
C GLU A 17 10.01 0.02 -15.25
N VAL A 18 10.10 1.03 -14.39
CA VAL A 18 9.93 0.84 -12.95
C VAL A 18 8.44 0.78 -12.65
N ILE A 19 7.92 -0.44 -12.52
CA ILE A 19 6.52 -0.67 -12.13
C ILE A 19 6.44 -0.61 -10.61
N ASP A 20 5.71 0.38 -10.10
CA ASP A 20 5.39 0.51 -8.68
C ASP A 20 4.47 -0.64 -8.25
N ASN A 21 5.04 -1.65 -7.59
CA ASN A 21 4.34 -2.80 -7.02
C ASN A 21 4.23 -2.70 -5.49
N SER A 22 4.01 -1.48 -4.98
CA SER A 22 3.84 -1.23 -3.56
C SER A 22 2.70 -2.09 -2.98
N LEU A 23 3.02 -2.79 -1.89
CA LEU A 23 2.13 -3.71 -1.21
C LEU A 23 1.96 -3.25 0.24
N PHE A 24 0.72 -2.97 0.64
CA PHE A 24 0.39 -2.58 2.00
C PHE A 24 0.02 -3.80 2.84
N TRP A 25 0.57 -3.86 4.04
CA TRP A 25 0.28 -4.90 5.03
C TRP A 25 -0.49 -4.31 6.20
N ILE A 26 -1.58 -4.95 6.59
CA ILE A 26 -2.36 -4.59 7.78
C ILE A 26 -2.57 -5.82 8.64
N MET A 27 -2.54 -5.62 9.95
CA MET A 27 -2.83 -6.67 10.92
C MET A 27 -4.31 -6.64 11.26
N THR A 28 -5.01 -7.73 10.95
CA THR A 28 -6.37 -7.99 11.46
C THR A 28 -6.28 -8.85 12.71
N PRO A 29 -7.33 -8.94 13.55
CA PRO A 29 -7.32 -9.76 14.76
C PRO A 29 -6.94 -11.23 14.55
N LYS A 30 -7.12 -11.74 13.31
CA LYS A 30 -6.88 -13.13 12.96
C LYS A 30 -5.55 -13.35 12.22
N LYS A 31 -5.06 -12.37 11.45
CA LYS A 31 -3.85 -12.51 10.59
C LYS A 31 -3.40 -11.20 9.95
N TRP A 32 -2.15 -11.20 9.50
CA TRP A 32 -1.64 -10.24 8.50
C TRP A 32 -2.32 -10.46 7.15
N VAL A 33 -2.78 -9.38 6.54
CA VAL A 33 -3.33 -9.37 5.18
C VAL A 33 -2.68 -8.26 4.38
N SER A 34 -2.43 -8.55 3.09
CA SER A 34 -1.81 -7.60 2.17
C SER A 34 -2.78 -7.18 1.08
N PHE A 35 -2.70 -5.92 0.66
CA PHE A 35 -3.45 -5.40 -0.49
C PHE A 35 -2.62 -4.37 -1.25
N ASN A 36 -2.90 -4.24 -2.53
CA ASN A 36 -2.25 -3.26 -3.41
C ASN A 36 -3.25 -2.27 -4.02
N ASN A 37 -4.56 -2.56 -3.95
CA ASN A 37 -5.60 -1.78 -4.59
C ASN A 37 -6.91 -1.87 -3.80
N GLU A 38 -7.79 -0.89 -4.02
CA GLU A 38 -9.12 -0.80 -3.40
C GLU A 38 -9.91 -2.11 -3.52
N ARG A 39 -9.96 -2.71 -4.72
CA ARG A 39 -10.71 -3.96 -4.94
C ARG A 39 -10.21 -5.12 -4.08
N HIS A 40 -8.89 -5.21 -3.86
CA HIS A 40 -8.31 -6.23 -2.99
C HIS A 40 -8.63 -5.93 -1.53
N PHE A 41 -8.50 -4.66 -1.12
CA PHE A 41 -8.84 -4.23 0.24
C PHE A 41 -10.30 -4.53 0.60
N LEU A 42 -11.25 -4.17 -0.25
CA LEU A 42 -12.68 -4.39 0.00
C LEU A 42 -13.07 -5.88 0.01
N LYS A 43 -12.35 -6.74 -0.71
CA LYS A 43 -12.53 -8.20 -0.66
C LYS A 43 -12.10 -8.81 0.67
N LEU A 44 -11.17 -8.17 1.39
CA LEU A 44 -10.73 -8.64 2.71
C LEU A 44 -11.80 -8.43 3.79
N PHE A 45 -12.70 -7.45 3.60
CA PHE A 45 -13.72 -7.05 4.56
C PHE A 45 -15.12 -7.03 3.92
N PRO A 46 -15.67 -8.20 3.54
CA PRO A 46 -16.96 -8.27 2.85
C PRO A 46 -18.11 -7.69 3.69
N GLU A 47 -18.08 -7.89 5.01
CA GLU A 47 -19.11 -7.41 5.95
C GLU A 47 -19.11 -5.88 6.10
N LYS A 48 -17.96 -5.24 5.95
CA LYS A 48 -17.76 -3.78 6.13
C LYS A 48 -17.59 -3.03 4.81
N ASN A 49 -17.79 -3.73 3.68
CA ASN A 49 -17.47 -3.26 2.34
C ASN A 49 -18.20 -1.95 1.98
N GLU A 50 -19.49 -1.85 2.31
CA GLU A 50 -20.30 -0.68 1.98
C GLU A 50 -19.85 0.58 2.74
N ALA A 51 -19.62 0.46 4.05
CA ALA A 51 -19.09 1.54 4.87
C ALA A 51 -17.69 2.00 4.42
N LEU A 52 -16.81 1.03 4.09
CA LEU A 52 -15.46 1.33 3.59
C LEU A 52 -15.49 2.02 2.23
N LYS A 53 -16.35 1.59 1.30
CA LYS A 53 -16.53 2.26 0.00
C LYS A 53 -17.00 3.70 0.16
N GLN A 54 -17.97 3.94 1.03
CA GLN A 54 -18.46 5.29 1.29
C GLN A 54 -17.34 6.17 1.85
N PHE A 55 -16.56 5.66 2.81
CA PHE A 55 -15.44 6.38 3.39
C PHE A 55 -14.33 6.68 2.37
N ILE A 56 -13.96 5.70 1.53
CA ILE A 56 -12.97 5.87 0.46
C ILE A 56 -13.40 6.95 -0.51
N LYS A 57 -14.68 6.94 -0.93
CA LYS A 57 -15.22 7.93 -1.86
C LYS A 57 -15.34 9.32 -1.24
N ALA A 58 -15.80 9.42 0.00
CA ALA A 58 -15.96 10.69 0.71
C ALA A 58 -14.61 11.39 0.96
N ASN A 59 -13.58 10.61 1.31
CA ASN A 59 -12.25 11.14 1.65
C ASN A 59 -11.27 11.13 0.46
N LYS A 60 -11.68 10.65 -0.72
CA LYS A 60 -10.85 10.51 -1.92
C LYS A 60 -9.52 9.79 -1.63
N ILE A 61 -9.61 8.68 -0.89
CA ILE A 61 -8.46 7.89 -0.43
C ILE A 61 -7.62 7.41 -1.63
N ARG A 62 -6.32 7.72 -1.61
CA ARG A 62 -5.37 7.23 -2.61
C ARG A 62 -4.57 6.07 -2.04
N PHE A 63 -4.70 4.88 -2.64
CA PHE A 63 -3.99 3.65 -2.25
C PHE A 63 -2.47 3.67 -2.48
N LYS A 64 -1.92 4.80 -2.93
CA LYS A 64 -0.48 5.05 -3.06
C LYS A 64 0.06 5.99 -1.98
N GLU A 65 -0.82 6.66 -1.24
CA GLU A 65 -0.45 7.65 -0.23
C GLU A 65 -0.51 7.03 1.16
N VAL A 66 0.61 7.06 1.88
CA VAL A 66 0.72 6.45 3.21
C VAL A 66 -0.28 7.06 4.19
N ASP A 67 -0.46 8.38 4.17
CA ASP A 67 -1.38 9.09 5.06
C ASP A 67 -2.84 8.67 4.84
N ASP A 68 -3.23 8.45 3.58
CA ASP A 68 -4.57 7.99 3.24
C ASP A 68 -4.78 6.54 3.68
N MET A 69 -3.75 5.69 3.59
CA MET A 69 -3.79 4.33 4.14
C MET A 69 -3.93 4.31 5.66
N ILE A 70 -3.22 5.19 6.36
CA ILE A 70 -3.36 5.32 7.83
C ILE A 70 -4.78 5.73 8.19
N LYS A 71 -5.38 6.70 7.48
CA LYS A 71 -6.78 7.11 7.70
C LYS A 71 -7.76 5.97 7.47
N LEU A 72 -7.60 5.23 6.38
CA LEU A 72 -8.45 4.09 6.04
C LEU A 72 -8.39 2.99 7.11
N VAL A 73 -7.20 2.67 7.60
CA VAL A 73 -7.00 1.65 8.64
C VAL A 73 -7.55 2.12 9.99
N LYS A 74 -7.40 3.40 10.34
CA LYS A 74 -8.00 3.96 11.55
C LYS A 74 -9.52 3.84 11.51
N TYR A 75 -10.15 4.25 10.41
CA TYR A 75 -11.59 4.11 10.22
C TYR A 75 -12.05 2.64 10.32
N LEU A 76 -11.30 1.71 9.70
CA LEU A 76 -11.57 0.28 9.79
C LEU A 76 -11.57 -0.26 11.24
N ASN A 77 -10.74 0.30 12.12
CA ASN A 77 -10.65 -0.11 13.53
C ASN A 77 -11.73 0.52 14.42
N GLU A 78 -12.39 1.58 13.97
CA GLU A 78 -13.46 2.27 14.71
C GLU A 78 -14.85 1.67 14.43
N ILE A 79 -15.02 1.01 13.29
CA ILE A 79 -16.22 0.24 12.91
C ILE A 79 -16.09 -1.22 13.32
#